data_AF-A0A4Y9RII7-F1
#
_entry.id   AF-A0A4Y9RII7-F1
#
_cell.length_a   1.000
_cell.length_b   1.000
_cell.length_c   1.000
_cell.angle_alpha   90.00
_cell.angle_beta   90.00
_cell.angle_gamma   90.00
#
_symmetry.space_group_name_H-M   'P 1'
#
loop_
_entity.id
_entity.type
_entity.pdbx_description
1 polymer ?
#
loop_
_entity_poly.entity_id
_entity_poly.type
_entity_poly.pdbx_seq_one_letter_code
_entity_poly.pdbx_strand_id
1 'polypeptide(L)'
;MKRDDSSSTSPSGRRNAARRPNGPGLPKPGSMPPRRAWLLFIGILFANYLIMRTFFPGADAPITIPYTVFKQEVQKGNVKSIYSQGASIEGRFGEAVTWPPKDSKGEQRRPGAVLETPSRTAREFTTTLPAFVGPGLEQLLTDNKVEISAVPIQQGSLLGTLLYGFGPALLLIGFYV
;
A
#
# COMPACT_ATOMS: atom_id res chain seq x y z
N MET A 1 -27.22 74.62 -72.08
CA MET A 1 -26.67 73.33 -72.57
C MET A 1 -25.56 72.89 -71.62
N LYS A 2 -25.91 72.08 -70.61
CA LYS A 2 -25.06 71.11 -69.88
C LYS A 2 -25.92 70.55 -68.76
N ARG A 3 -26.55 69.41 -69.08
CA ARG A 3 -27.11 68.48 -68.11
C ARG A 3 -25.92 67.68 -67.60
N ASP A 4 -25.79 67.54 -66.30
CA ASP A 4 -25.15 66.36 -65.72
C ASP A 4 -26.18 65.67 -64.83
N ASP A 5 -26.39 64.41 -65.20
CA ASP A 5 -27.32 63.41 -64.73
C ASP A 5 -27.14 63.13 -63.22
N SER A 6 -28.20 63.27 -62.42
CA SER A 6 -29.11 62.21 -61.96
C SER A 6 -28.51 61.15 -61.01
N SER A 7 -28.95 61.25 -59.74
CA SER A 7 -29.49 60.18 -58.88
C SER A 7 -28.67 58.91 -58.60
N SER A 8 -28.45 58.62 -57.31
CA SER A 8 -29.37 57.74 -56.58
C SER A 8 -28.97 57.54 -55.11
N THR A 9 -29.89 57.99 -54.26
CA THR A 9 -30.03 57.66 -52.85
C THR A 9 -30.18 56.14 -52.67
N SER A 10 -29.29 55.49 -51.92
CA SER A 10 -29.55 54.12 -51.41
C SER A 10 -30.37 54.19 -50.11
N PRO A 11 -31.53 53.53 -50.02
CA PRO A 11 -32.35 53.53 -48.83
C PRO A 11 -31.87 52.50 -47.82
N SER A 12 -32.04 52.86 -46.55
CA SER A 12 -31.85 52.01 -45.38
C SER A 12 -32.91 50.90 -45.34
N GLY A 13 -32.49 49.65 -45.59
CA GLY A 13 -33.31 48.44 -45.49
C GLY A 13 -32.93 47.60 -44.27
N ARG A 14 -33.75 47.72 -43.23
CA ARG A 14 -33.71 46.98 -41.95
C ARG A 14 -33.93 45.47 -42.15
N ARG A 15 -33.29 44.69 -41.26
CA ARG A 15 -33.68 43.36 -40.75
C ARG A 15 -33.42 42.16 -41.67
N ASN A 16 -32.41 41.36 -41.31
CA ASN A 16 -32.59 39.95 -40.95
C ASN A 16 -31.28 39.38 -40.39
N ALA A 17 -31.16 39.45 -39.06
CA ALA A 17 -30.20 38.66 -38.31
C ALA A 17 -30.59 37.18 -38.47
N ALA A 18 -29.92 36.48 -39.38
CA ALA A 18 -30.01 35.03 -39.49
C ALA A 18 -29.35 34.42 -38.24
N ARG A 19 -30.20 34.17 -37.25
CA ARG A 19 -29.96 33.43 -36.02
C ARG A 19 -29.43 32.04 -36.39
N ARG A 20 -28.12 31.84 -36.29
CA ARG A 20 -27.52 30.50 -36.39
C ARG A 20 -27.99 29.68 -35.18
N PRO A 21 -28.50 28.45 -35.38
CA PRO A 21 -29.00 27.62 -34.29
C PRO A 21 -27.84 27.12 -33.43
N ASN A 22 -28.09 27.09 -32.11
CA ASN A 22 -27.21 26.56 -31.07
C ASN A 22 -26.55 25.24 -31.50
N GLY A 23 -25.23 25.25 -31.65
CA GLY A 23 -24.43 24.04 -31.55
C GLY A 23 -24.46 23.51 -30.11
N PRO A 24 -24.30 22.19 -29.89
CA PRO A 24 -24.25 21.63 -28.54
C PRO A 24 -23.15 22.34 -27.74
N GLY A 25 -23.54 22.97 -26.63
CA GLY A 25 -22.60 23.66 -25.76
C GLY A 25 -21.51 22.70 -25.30
N LEU A 26 -20.25 23.06 -25.54
CA LEU A 26 -19.12 22.45 -24.86
C LEU A 26 -19.40 22.43 -23.35
N PRO A 27 -19.13 21.32 -22.64
CA PRO A 27 -19.28 21.29 -21.19
C PRO A 27 -18.41 22.42 -20.61
N LYS A 28 -19.02 23.30 -19.81
CA LYS A 28 -18.30 24.34 -19.06
C LYS A 28 -17.18 23.65 -18.26
N PRO A 29 -15.94 24.16 -18.27
CA PRO A 29 -14.91 23.65 -17.38
C PRO A 29 -15.44 23.77 -15.95
N GLY A 30 -15.51 22.66 -15.23
CA GLY A 30 -16.04 22.62 -13.87
C GLY A 30 -15.36 23.69 -13.02
N SER A 31 -16.18 24.53 -12.36
CA SER A 31 -15.71 25.46 -11.34
C SER A 31 -14.83 24.69 -10.36
N MET A 32 -13.56 25.07 -10.24
CA MET A 32 -12.70 24.53 -9.19
C MET A 32 -13.43 24.72 -7.85
N PRO A 33 -13.47 23.70 -6.98
CA PRO A 33 -14.05 23.82 -5.66
C PRO A 33 -13.43 25.02 -4.93
N PRO A 34 -14.21 25.81 -4.17
CA PRO A 34 -13.69 26.95 -3.43
C PRO A 34 -12.52 26.50 -2.54
N ARG A 35 -11.49 27.34 -2.35
CA ARG A 35 -10.26 27.01 -1.60
C ARG A 35 -10.52 26.31 -0.25
N ARG A 36 -11.63 26.62 0.42
CA ARG A 36 -12.08 25.97 1.66
C ARG A 36 -12.50 24.51 1.48
N ALA A 37 -13.18 24.16 0.39
CA ALA A 37 -13.51 22.78 0.05
C ALA A 37 -12.25 21.95 -0.24
N TRP A 38 -11.23 22.55 -0.85
CA TRP A 38 -9.93 21.91 -1.05
C TRP A 38 -9.17 21.67 0.26
N LEU A 39 -9.22 22.63 1.19
CA LEU A 39 -8.67 22.46 2.55
C LEU A 39 -9.41 21.38 3.34
N LEU A 40 -10.75 21.33 3.24
CA LEU A 40 -11.54 20.26 3.85
C LEU A 40 -11.21 18.90 3.24
N PHE A 41 -11.05 18.82 1.91
CA PHE A 41 -10.67 17.59 1.23
C PHE A 41 -9.30 17.08 1.68
N ILE A 42 -8.28 17.96 1.76
CA ILE A 42 -6.97 17.61 2.31
C ILE A 42 -7.11 17.14 3.77
N GLY A 43 -7.93 17.83 4.57
CA GLY A 43 -8.19 17.44 5.96
C GLY A 43 -8.81 16.04 6.08
N ILE A 44 -9.78 15.72 5.23
CA ILE A 44 -10.42 14.39 5.17
C ILE A 44 -9.42 13.33 4.72
N LEU A 45 -8.60 13.62 3.72
CA LEU A 45 -7.56 12.68 3.26
C LEU A 45 -6.51 12.44 4.34
N PHE A 46 -6.10 13.49 5.06
CA PHE A 46 -5.18 13.40 6.18
C PHE A 46 -5.79 12.60 7.34
N ALA A 47 -7.07 12.83 7.67
CA ALA A 47 -7.79 12.06 8.67
C ALA A 47 -7.89 10.57 8.28
N ASN A 48 -8.21 10.27 7.01
CA ASN A 48 -8.24 8.91 6.50
C ASN A 48 -6.86 8.24 6.60
N TYR A 49 -5.78 8.94 6.22
CA TYR A 49 -4.42 8.46 6.39
C TYR A 49 -4.09 8.16 7.86
N LEU A 50 -4.48 9.05 8.78
CA LEU A 50 -4.22 8.90 10.20
C LEU A 50 -5.00 7.71 10.80
N ILE A 51 -6.26 7.53 10.41
CA ILE A 51 -7.08 6.37 10.80
C ILE A 51 -6.41 5.09 10.29
N MET A 52 -6.03 5.05 9.02
CA MET A 52 -5.41 3.86 8.46
C MET A 52 -4.07 3.54 9.14
N ARG A 53 -3.27 4.57 9.43
CA ARG A 53 -1.98 4.43 10.13
C ARG A 53 -2.11 3.95 11.58
N THR A 54 -3.17 4.36 12.27
CA THR A 54 -3.38 4.04 13.69
C THR A 54 -4.05 2.69 13.90
N PHE A 55 -5.05 2.35 13.07
CA PHE A 55 -5.81 1.11 13.19
C PHE A 55 -5.22 -0.07 12.41
N PHE A 56 -4.42 0.21 11.38
CA PHE A 56 -3.71 -0.82 10.61
C PHE A 56 -2.21 -0.53 10.64
N PRO A 57 -1.54 -0.67 11.80
CA PRO A 57 -0.08 -0.68 11.84
C PRO A 57 0.37 -1.76 10.86
N GLY A 58 1.16 -1.35 9.84
CA GLY A 58 1.58 -2.25 8.78
C GLY A 58 2.12 -3.53 9.40
N ALA A 59 1.61 -4.70 8.96
CA ALA A 59 2.07 -5.98 9.44
C ALA A 59 3.61 -5.98 9.40
N ASP A 60 4.24 -6.16 10.55
CA ASP A 60 5.70 -6.17 10.66
C ASP A 60 6.21 -7.17 9.63
N ALA A 61 6.91 -6.67 8.59
CA ALA A 61 7.35 -7.54 7.52
C ALA A 61 8.22 -8.66 8.11
N PRO A 62 7.91 -9.93 7.82
CA PRO A 62 8.64 -11.05 8.41
C PRO A 62 10.11 -10.99 8.02
N ILE A 63 10.99 -11.28 8.97
CA ILE A 63 12.42 -11.42 8.70
C ILE A 63 12.75 -12.87 8.33
N THR A 64 13.53 -13.06 7.27
CA THR A 64 14.02 -14.39 6.92
C THR A 64 15.17 -14.77 7.84
N ILE A 65 14.98 -15.82 8.64
CA ILE A 65 16.00 -16.33 9.56
C ILE A 65 16.45 -17.74 9.18
N PRO A 66 17.74 -18.07 9.38
CA PRO A 66 18.22 -19.43 9.25
C PRO A 66 17.56 -20.39 10.25
N TYR A 67 17.41 -21.67 9.87
CA TYR A 67 16.86 -22.72 10.74
C TYR A 67 17.59 -22.84 12.08
N THR A 68 18.91 -22.59 12.11
CA THR A 68 19.71 -22.62 13.34
C THR A 68 19.28 -21.54 14.33
N VAL A 69 19.02 -20.33 13.86
CA VAL A 69 18.53 -19.21 14.68
C VAL A 69 17.13 -19.51 15.18
N PHE A 70 16.26 -20.00 14.29
CA PHE A 70 14.92 -20.46 14.69
C PHE A 70 14.98 -21.49 15.83
N LYS A 71 15.80 -22.55 15.68
CA LYS A 71 15.95 -23.58 16.70
C LYS A 71 16.42 -23.01 18.05
N GLN A 72 17.34 -22.05 18.03
CA GLN A 72 17.80 -21.35 19.23
C GLN A 72 16.66 -20.55 19.89
N GLU A 73 15.87 -19.82 19.10
CA GLU A 73 14.75 -19.04 19.62
C GLU A 73 13.61 -19.92 20.16
N VAL A 74 13.37 -21.10 19.57
CA VAL A 74 12.44 -22.11 20.12
C VAL A 74 12.93 -22.61 21.48
N GLN A 75 14.22 -22.96 21.60
CA GLN A 75 14.81 -23.44 22.86
C GLN A 75 14.78 -22.38 23.97
N LYS A 76 14.78 -21.10 23.62
CA LYS A 76 14.61 -19.99 24.57
C LYS A 76 13.15 -19.76 24.97
N GLY A 77 12.20 -20.47 24.37
CA GLY A 77 10.77 -20.22 24.56
C GLY A 77 10.28 -18.90 23.96
N ASN A 78 11.04 -18.31 23.02
CA ASN A 78 10.67 -17.05 22.38
C ASN A 78 9.77 -17.25 21.16
N VAL A 79 9.44 -18.47 20.76
CA VAL A 79 8.51 -18.73 19.65
C VAL A 79 7.14 -19.05 20.22
N LYS A 80 6.12 -18.26 19.87
CA LYS A 80 4.75 -18.45 20.37
C LYS A 80 3.93 -19.34 19.45
N SER A 81 3.97 -19.05 18.16
CA SER A 81 3.17 -19.74 17.16
C SER A 81 3.96 -19.95 15.88
N ILE A 82 3.74 -21.07 15.22
CA ILE A 82 4.28 -21.35 13.89
C ILE A 82 3.16 -21.78 12.93
N TYR A 83 3.37 -21.51 11.65
CA TYR A 83 2.58 -22.01 10.54
C TYR A 83 3.54 -22.68 9.56
N SER A 84 3.24 -23.91 9.17
CA SER A 84 4.10 -24.68 8.25
C SER A 84 3.40 -24.87 6.91
N GLN A 85 4.10 -24.51 5.83
CA GLN A 85 3.65 -24.67 4.45
C GLN A 85 4.76 -25.35 3.63
N GLY A 86 4.66 -26.68 3.50
CA GLY A 86 5.67 -27.49 2.81
C GLY A 86 7.02 -27.43 3.54
N ALA A 87 8.03 -26.85 2.88
CA ALA A 87 9.35 -26.61 3.50
C ALA A 87 9.48 -25.22 4.13
N SER A 88 8.49 -24.33 3.98
CA SER A 88 8.53 -22.98 4.54
C SER A 88 7.79 -22.95 5.87
N ILE A 89 8.40 -22.35 6.89
CA ILE A 89 7.79 -22.11 8.19
C ILE A 89 7.72 -20.62 8.43
N GLU A 90 6.53 -20.14 8.75
CA GLU A 90 6.29 -18.81 9.28
C GLU A 90 6.11 -18.91 10.79
N GLY A 91 6.62 -17.94 11.53
CA GLY A 91 6.47 -17.95 12.98
C GLY A 91 6.36 -16.55 13.56
N ARG A 92 5.82 -16.48 14.78
CA ARG A 92 5.74 -15.27 15.58
C ARG A 92 6.54 -15.44 16.86
N PHE A 93 7.45 -14.50 17.08
CA PHE A 93 8.20 -14.39 18.31
C PHE A 93 7.35 -13.78 19.43
N GLY A 94 7.68 -14.12 20.68
CA GLY A 94 7.16 -13.46 21.87
C GLY A 94 7.73 -12.06 22.02
N GLU A 95 9.03 -11.93 21.82
CA GLU A 95 9.82 -10.70 21.83
C GLU A 95 10.44 -10.43 20.46
N ALA A 96 10.58 -9.17 20.09
CA ALA A 96 11.10 -8.81 18.78
C ALA A 96 12.59 -9.19 18.65
N VAL A 97 12.93 -9.98 17.65
CA VAL A 97 14.30 -10.45 17.39
C VAL A 97 14.94 -9.59 16.32
N THR A 98 16.21 -9.25 16.50
CA THR A 98 16.99 -8.49 15.51
C THR A 98 17.90 -9.41 14.72
N TRP A 99 17.73 -9.45 13.40
CA TRP A 99 18.55 -10.25 12.49
C TRP A 99 18.84 -9.49 11.18
N PRO A 100 20.05 -9.59 10.61
CA PRO A 100 21.27 -10.14 11.21
C PRO A 100 21.77 -9.32 12.42
N PRO A 101 22.56 -9.89 13.34
CA PRO A 101 23.20 -9.16 14.44
C PRO A 101 24.07 -8.02 13.90
N LYS A 102 24.06 -6.87 14.58
CA LYS A 102 24.80 -5.67 14.13
C LYS A 102 26.31 -5.89 14.03
N ASP A 103 26.82 -6.88 14.77
CA ASP A 103 28.25 -7.21 14.85
C ASP A 103 28.69 -8.22 13.77
N SER A 104 27.75 -8.76 12.98
CA SER A 104 28.04 -9.68 11.87
C SER A 104 28.70 -9.00 10.66
N LYS A 105 29.17 -7.75 10.79
CA LYS A 105 30.11 -7.13 9.85
C LYS A 105 31.48 -7.85 9.81
N GLY A 106 31.78 -8.70 10.80
CA GLY A 106 33.10 -9.35 10.95
C GLY A 106 33.18 -10.84 10.62
N GLU A 107 32.09 -11.60 10.69
CA GLU A 107 32.18 -13.06 10.60
C GLU A 107 31.74 -13.58 9.23
N GLN A 108 32.79 -13.74 8.43
CA GLN A 108 32.88 -14.56 7.22
C GLN A 108 32.46 -13.85 5.93
N ARG A 109 33.39 -13.04 5.43
CA ARG A 109 33.74 -13.03 4.00
C ARG A 109 33.92 -14.47 3.50
N ARG A 110 32.82 -15.15 3.21
CA ARG A 110 32.82 -16.29 2.28
C ARG A 110 32.72 -15.68 0.88
N PRO A 111 33.66 -15.95 -0.04
CA PRO A 111 33.48 -15.59 -1.43
C PRO A 111 32.17 -16.24 -1.92
N GLY A 112 31.13 -15.44 -2.20
CA GLY A 112 29.83 -15.92 -2.69
C GLY A 112 28.62 -15.74 -1.77
N ALA A 113 28.75 -15.19 -0.56
CA ALA A 113 27.59 -14.86 0.28
C ALA A 113 26.95 -13.55 -0.19
N VAL A 114 25.91 -13.66 -1.01
CA VAL A 114 25.15 -12.55 -1.57
C VAL A 114 24.28 -11.90 -0.48
N LEU A 115 24.29 -10.56 -0.46
CA LEU A 115 23.36 -9.63 0.21
C LEU A 115 23.65 -9.32 1.69
N GLU A 116 24.35 -8.21 1.90
CA GLU A 116 24.31 -7.43 3.14
C GLU A 116 22.85 -7.02 3.42
N THR A 117 22.13 -7.88 4.14
CA THR A 117 20.76 -7.58 4.55
C THR A 117 20.83 -6.64 5.74
N PRO A 118 20.19 -5.46 5.72
CA PRO A 118 20.21 -4.55 6.86
C PRO A 118 19.62 -5.26 8.08
N SER A 119 20.26 -5.09 9.25
CA SER A 119 19.73 -5.61 10.52
C SER A 119 18.33 -5.06 10.76
N ARG A 120 17.34 -5.95 10.85
CA ARG A 120 15.94 -5.58 11.10
C ARG A 120 15.44 -6.29 12.34
N THR A 121 14.70 -5.54 13.15
CA THR A 121 13.99 -6.05 14.31
C THR A 121 12.57 -6.36 13.90
N ALA A 122 12.14 -7.61 14.03
CA ALA A 122 10.77 -8.01 13.72
C ALA A 122 10.25 -9.03 14.72
N ARG A 123 8.92 -9.08 14.84
CA ARG A 123 8.20 -10.06 15.66
C ARG A 123 7.74 -11.26 14.85
N GLU A 124 7.78 -11.18 13.53
CA GLU A 124 7.42 -12.26 12.61
C GLU A 124 8.65 -12.69 11.84
N PHE A 125 8.73 -13.99 11.55
CA PHE A 125 9.85 -14.54 10.81
C PHE A 125 9.39 -15.60 9.83
N THR A 126 10.25 -15.85 8.84
CA THR A 126 10.13 -16.97 7.91
C THR A 126 11.43 -17.74 7.92
N THR A 127 11.36 -19.06 7.94
CA THR A 127 12.52 -19.94 7.85
C THR A 127 12.21 -21.11 6.92
N THR A 128 13.22 -21.60 6.21
CA THR A 128 13.09 -22.78 5.36
C THR A 128 13.64 -23.99 6.07
N LEU A 129 12.82 -25.02 6.21
CA LEU A 129 13.20 -26.29 6.81
C LEU A 129 14.07 -27.09 5.83
N PRO A 130 15.30 -27.48 6.22
CA PRO A 130 16.11 -28.37 5.41
C PRO A 130 15.50 -29.78 5.32
N ALA A 131 15.63 -30.43 4.18
CA ALA A 131 15.03 -31.75 3.92
C ALA A 131 15.53 -32.89 4.84
N PHE A 132 16.66 -32.69 5.53
CA PHE A 132 17.27 -33.68 6.42
C PHE A 132 16.86 -33.53 7.89
N VAL A 133 15.96 -32.60 8.23
CA VAL A 133 15.48 -32.43 9.60
C VAL A 133 14.59 -33.62 9.97
N GLY A 134 15.03 -34.42 10.95
CA GLY A 134 14.31 -35.60 11.45
C GLY A 134 13.15 -35.27 12.41
N PRO A 135 12.53 -36.31 13.02
CA PRO A 135 11.29 -36.18 13.83
C PRO A 135 11.43 -35.37 15.13
N GLY A 136 12.65 -35.00 15.54
CA GLY A 136 12.89 -34.29 16.80
C GLY A 136 12.39 -32.84 16.84
N LEU A 137 12.01 -32.24 15.70
CA LEU A 137 11.54 -30.87 15.68
C LEU A 137 10.16 -30.71 16.33
N GLU A 138 9.23 -31.63 16.04
CA GLU A 138 7.88 -31.59 16.62
C GLU A 138 7.92 -31.73 18.14
N GLN A 139 8.78 -32.63 18.64
CA GLN A 139 9.00 -32.79 20.07
C GLN A 139 9.59 -31.52 20.69
N LEU A 140 10.60 -30.91 20.04
CA LEU A 140 11.17 -29.64 20.50
C LEU A 140 10.12 -28.53 20.60
N LEU A 141 9.22 -28.44 19.63
CA LEU A 141 8.16 -27.43 19.60
C LEU A 141 7.12 -27.69 20.71
N THR A 142 6.73 -28.94 20.91
CA THR A 142 5.77 -29.35 21.93
C THR A 142 6.34 -29.12 23.34
N ASP A 143 7.59 -29.50 23.57
CA ASP A 143 8.30 -29.29 24.84
C ASP A 143 8.42 -27.80 25.21
N ASN A 144 8.57 -26.93 24.19
CA ASN A 144 8.65 -25.47 24.36
C ASN A 144 7.27 -24.78 24.23
N LYS A 145 6.16 -25.53 24.22
CA LYS A 145 4.78 -25.02 24.17
C LYS A 145 4.49 -24.10 22.97
N VAL A 146 5.09 -24.39 21.83
CA VAL A 146 4.84 -23.64 20.60
C VAL A 146 3.50 -24.06 19.99
N GLU A 147 2.64 -23.10 19.68
CA GLU A 147 1.36 -23.36 19.03
C GLU A 147 1.55 -23.60 17.53
N ILE A 148 1.05 -24.71 17.01
CA ILE A 148 1.06 -25.01 15.57
C ILE A 148 -0.25 -24.52 14.98
N SER A 149 -0.20 -23.34 14.35
CA SER A 149 -1.33 -22.74 13.66
C SER A 149 -1.53 -23.41 12.29
N ALA A 150 -2.80 -23.60 11.92
CA ALA A 150 -3.20 -24.00 10.57
C ALA A 150 -3.44 -22.79 9.64
N VAL A 151 -3.31 -21.58 10.16
CA VAL A 151 -3.57 -20.32 9.44
C VAL A 151 -2.28 -19.52 9.32
N PRO A 152 -1.99 -18.93 8.14
CA PRO A 152 -0.85 -18.04 7.95
C PRO A 152 -0.82 -16.91 8.98
N ILE A 153 0.36 -16.61 9.52
CA ILE A 153 0.53 -15.59 10.55
C ILE A 153 0.33 -14.19 9.95
N GLN A 154 0.67 -14.03 8.67
CA GLN A 154 0.36 -12.85 7.88
C GLN A 154 -1.04 -12.96 7.26
N GLN A 155 -2.04 -12.40 7.93
CA GLN A 155 -3.33 -12.10 7.30
C GLN A 155 -3.39 -10.61 6.93
N GLY A 156 -3.14 -10.30 5.66
CA GLY A 156 -3.57 -9.03 5.10
C GLY A 156 -5.10 -8.97 5.10
N SER A 157 -5.69 -8.01 5.82
CA SER A 157 -7.15 -7.78 5.76
C SER A 157 -7.51 -7.33 4.34
N LEU A 158 -8.31 -8.12 3.61
CA LEU A 158 -8.80 -7.78 2.26
C LEU A 158 -9.50 -6.41 2.24
N LEU A 159 -10.29 -6.14 3.29
CA LEU A 159 -10.94 -4.85 3.50
C LEU A 159 -9.92 -3.74 3.75
N GLY A 160 -8.87 -4.02 4.52
CA GLY A 160 -7.74 -3.12 4.73
C GLY A 160 -7.02 -2.79 3.41
N THR A 161 -6.73 -3.79 2.58
CA THR A 161 -6.11 -3.58 1.26
C THR A 161 -7.00 -2.77 0.33
N LEU A 162 -8.30 -3.08 0.29
CA LEU A 162 -9.26 -2.33 -0.52
C LEU A 162 -9.35 -0.87 -0.06
N LEU A 163 -9.42 -0.63 1.25
CA LEU A 163 -9.50 0.73 1.80
C LEU A 163 -8.17 1.49 1.68
N TYR A 164 -7.02 0.82 1.78
CA TYR A 164 -5.70 1.46 1.58
C TYR A 164 -5.48 1.83 0.11
N GLY A 165 -5.87 0.95 -0.83
CA GLY A 165 -5.70 1.15 -2.26
C GLY A 165 -6.76 2.07 -2.86
N PHE A 166 -8.03 1.86 -2.51
CA PHE A 166 -9.17 2.59 -3.08
C PHE A 166 -9.74 3.66 -2.15
N GLY A 167 -9.37 3.74 -0.87
CA GLY A 167 -9.87 4.76 0.06
C GLY A 167 -9.68 6.20 -0.44
N PRO A 168 -8.47 6.58 -0.88
CA PRO A 168 -8.24 7.90 -1.49
C PRO A 168 -9.09 8.13 -2.75
N ALA A 169 -9.25 7.11 -3.59
CA ALA A 169 -10.05 7.20 -4.81
C ALA A 169 -11.55 7.36 -4.51
N LEU A 170 -12.08 6.61 -3.53
CA LEU A 170 -13.46 6.74 -3.08
C LEU A 170 -13.73 8.12 -2.47
N LEU A 171 -12.77 8.67 -1.72
CA LEU A 171 -12.85 10.05 -1.22
C LEU A 171 -12.87 11.08 -2.36
N LEU A 172 -12.08 10.89 -3.41
CA LEU A 172 -12.09 11.76 -4.59
C LEU A 172 -13.43 11.71 -5.33
N ILE A 173 -13.98 10.50 -5.53
CA ILE A 173 -15.27 10.30 -6.20
C ILE A 173 -16.39 10.95 -5.37
N GLY A 174 -16.42 10.70 -4.06
CA GLY A 174 -17.42 11.29 -3.16
C GLY A 174 -17.29 12.81 -2.98
N PHE A 175 -16.12 13.40 -3.27
CA PHE A 175 -15.94 14.85 -3.27
C PHE A 175 -16.39 15.52 -4.59
N TYR A 176 -16.39 14.78 -5.70
CA TYR A 176 -16.68 15.32 -7.04
C TYR A 176 -18.13 15.07 -7.52
N VAL A 177 -18.82 14.07 -6.96
CA VAL A 177 -20.25 13.77 -7.18
C VAL A 177 -21.11 14.57 -6.21
#